data_AF-A0A4R7KVD7-F1
#
_entry.id   AF-A0A4R7KVD7-F1
#
_cell.length_a   1.000
_cell.length_b   1.000
_cell.length_c   1.000
_cell.angle_alpha   90.00
_cell.angle_beta   90.00
_cell.angle_gamma   90.00
#
_symmetry.space_group_name_H-M   'P 1'
#
loop_
_entity.id
_entity.type
_entity.pdbx_description
1 polymer ?
#
loop_
_entity_poly.entity_id
_entity_poly.type
_entity_poly.pdbx_seq_one_letter_code
_entity_poly.pdbx_strand_id
1 'polypeptide(L)'
;MKVNRKKAFLWGVIILVFGSIFVEQQFIINRLNKQYKVYQEQLKNLKSKNDNLKEELKQIQRKDYIERVAREKLGLIKPDEVLIKDRNKKK
;
A
#
# COMPACT_ATOMS: atom_id res chain seq x y z
N MET A 1 -33.45 24.33 -46.94
CA MET A 1 -33.94 24.83 -45.63
C MET A 1 -33.23 26.12 -45.27
N LYS A 2 -33.94 27.25 -45.12
CA LYS A 2 -33.34 28.51 -44.64
C LYS A 2 -33.22 28.43 -43.11
N VAL A 3 -32.00 28.25 -42.61
CA VAL A 3 -31.76 28.18 -41.17
C VAL A 3 -32.02 29.56 -40.55
N ASN A 4 -32.85 29.61 -39.52
CA ASN A 4 -33.13 30.86 -38.81
C ASN A 4 -31.88 31.31 -38.05
N ARG A 5 -31.26 32.42 -38.49
CA ARG A 5 -30.02 32.97 -37.93
C ARG A 5 -30.03 33.10 -36.41
N LYS A 6 -31.16 33.53 -35.82
CA LYS A 6 -31.34 33.60 -34.36
C LYS A 6 -31.30 32.23 -33.68
N LYS A 7 -31.90 31.20 -34.29
CA LYS A 7 -31.86 29.82 -33.78
C LYS A 7 -30.47 29.22 -33.93
N ALA A 8 -29.77 29.47 -35.05
CA ALA A 8 -28.40 29.02 -35.24
C ALA A 8 -27.44 29.63 -34.22
N PHE A 9 -27.60 30.92 -33.90
CA PHE A 9 -26.84 31.58 -32.85
C PHE A 9 -27.10 30.96 -31.47
N LEU A 10 -28.37 30.72 -31.12
CA LEU A 10 -28.75 30.08 -29.87
C LEU A 10 -28.11 28.68 -29.72
N TRP A 11 -28.14 27.88 -30.77
CA TRP A 11 -27.50 26.56 -30.80
C TRP A 11 -25.97 26.65 -30.68
N GLY A 12 -25.34 27.65 -31.29
CA GLY A 12 -23.91 27.90 -31.15
C GLY A 12 -23.49 28.19 -29.71
N VAL A 13 -24.27 29.02 -29.00
CA VAL A 13 -24.02 29.32 -27.58
C VAL A 13 -24.17 28.08 -26.71
N ILE A 14 -25.22 27.28 -26.94
CA ILE A 14 -25.44 26.01 -26.23
C ILE A 14 -24.24 25.08 -26.43
N ILE A 15 -23.80 24.87 -27.67
CA ILE A 15 -22.65 24.01 -27.98
C ILE A 15 -21.37 24.52 -27.33
N LEU A 16 -21.16 25.84 -27.29
CA LEU A 16 -20.00 26.44 -26.61
C LEU A 16 -19.99 26.14 -25.10
N VAL A 17 -21.12 26.32 -24.43
CA VAL A 17 -21.23 26.08 -22.98
C VAL A 17 -21.07 24.59 -22.66
N PHE A 18 -21.75 23.71 -23.39
CA PHE A 18 -21.57 22.27 -23.18
C PHE A 18 -20.14 21.83 -23.55
N GLY A 19 -19.60 22.34 -24.64
CA GLY A 19 -18.23 22.06 -25.09
C GLY A 19 -17.18 22.42 -24.03
N SER A 20 -17.28 23.59 -23.40
CA SER A 20 -16.35 23.97 -22.33
C SER A 20 -16.44 23.04 -21.12
N ILE A 21 -17.67 22.68 -20.71
CA ILE A 21 -17.91 21.75 -19.60
C ILE A 21 -17.34 20.35 -19.89
N PHE A 22 -17.44 19.88 -21.13
CA PHE A 22 -16.86 18.58 -21.54
C PHE A 22 -15.33 18.59 -21.51
N VAL A 23 -14.71 19.68 -21.97
CA VAL A 23 -13.24 19.83 -21.95
C VAL A 23 -12.71 19.81 -20.52
N GLU A 24 -13.31 20.57 -19.61
CA GLU A 24 -12.92 20.59 -18.20
C GLU A 24 -13.07 19.20 -17.54
N GLN A 25 -14.19 18.53 -17.78
CA GLN A 25 -14.41 17.17 -17.27
C GLN A 25 -13.36 16.18 -17.77
N GLN A 26 -12.95 16.27 -19.03
CA GLN A 26 -11.93 15.39 -19.58
C GLN A 26 -10.58 15.54 -18.85
N PHE A 27 -10.19 16.77 -18.49
CA PHE A 27 -8.98 17.01 -17.70
C PHE A 27 -9.09 16.45 -16.29
N ILE A 28 -10.23 16.64 -15.63
CA ILE A 28 -10.49 16.11 -14.28
C ILE A 28 -10.39 14.59 -14.27
N ILE A 29 -11.08 13.92 -15.20
CA ILE A 29 -11.08 12.45 -15.31
C ILE A 29 -9.66 11.94 -15.55
N ASN A 30 -8.90 12.56 -16.45
CA ASN A 30 -7.52 12.15 -16.71
C ASN A 30 -6.62 12.30 -15.47
N ARG A 31 -6.78 13.40 -14.73
CA ARG A 31 -6.05 13.62 -13.47
C ARG A 31 -6.43 12.59 -12.41
N LEU A 32 -7.72 12.33 -12.22
CA LEU A 32 -8.21 11.33 -11.27
C LEU A 32 -7.71 9.93 -11.62
N ASN A 33 -7.75 9.54 -12.90
CA ASN A 33 -7.25 8.24 -13.35
C ASN A 33 -5.75 8.08 -13.12
N LYS A 34 -4.95 9.14 -13.32
CA LYS A 34 -3.52 9.11 -12.98
C LYS A 34 -3.30 8.90 -11.48
N GLN A 35 -4.01 9.65 -10.64
CA GLN A 35 -3.91 9.49 -9.19
C GLN A 35 -4.35 8.10 -8.74
N TYR A 36 -5.46 7.60 -9.29
CA TYR A 36 -5.96 6.26 -9.01
C TYR A 36 -4.91 5.19 -9.34
N LYS A 37 -4.25 5.28 -10.50
CA LYS A 37 -3.17 4.35 -10.88
C LYS A 37 -2.00 4.38 -9.88
N VAL A 38 -1.57 5.58 -9.47
CA VAL A 38 -0.51 5.74 -8.48
C VAL A 38 -0.89 5.11 -7.14
N TYR A 39 -2.11 5.39 -6.64
CA TYR A 39 -2.58 4.81 -5.39
C TYR A 39 -2.74 3.29 -5.46
N GLN A 40 -3.22 2.75 -6.59
CA GLN A 40 -3.30 1.31 -6.82
C GLN A 40 -1.92 0.65 -6.79
N GLU A 41 -0.92 1.27 -7.41
CA GLU A 41 0.46 0.78 -7.39
C GLU A 41 1.06 0.82 -5.98
N GLN A 42 0.84 1.92 -5.25
CA GLN A 42 1.24 2.04 -3.85
C GLN A 42 0.59 0.96 -2.98
N LEU A 43 -0.71 0.72 -3.17
CA LEU A 43 -1.46 -0.30 -2.44
C LEU A 43 -0.91 -1.70 -2.72
N LYS A 44 -0.63 -2.01 -4.00
CA LYS A 44 -0.01 -3.27 -4.41
C LYS A 44 1.36 -3.46 -3.75
N ASN A 45 2.19 -2.42 -3.78
CA ASN A 45 3.53 -2.44 -3.17
C ASN A 45 3.46 -2.61 -1.65
N LEU A 46 2.56 -1.90 -0.97
CA LEU A 46 2.34 -2.04 0.48
C LEU A 46 1.84 -3.44 0.83
N LYS A 47 0.91 -4.00 0.04
CA LYS A 47 0.39 -5.35 0.26
C LYS A 47 1.49 -6.39 0.10
N SER A 48 2.29 -6.30 -0.96
CA SER A 48 3.44 -7.19 -1.15
C SER A 48 4.47 -7.07 -0.02
N LYS A 49 4.79 -5.85 0.43
CA LYS A 49 5.68 -5.64 1.59
C LYS A 49 5.11 -6.26 2.85
N ASN A 50 3.82 -6.09 3.11
CA ASN A 50 3.16 -6.67 4.27
C ASN A 50 3.17 -8.21 4.22
N ASP A 51 2.91 -8.79 3.06
CA ASP A 51 2.95 -10.24 2.89
C ASP A 51 4.37 -10.79 3.11
N ASN A 52 5.40 -10.13 2.56
CA ASN A 52 6.81 -10.48 2.81
C ASN A 52 7.17 -10.38 4.31
N LEU A 53 6.78 -9.30 4.99
CA LEU A 53 7.01 -9.12 6.42
C LEU A 53 6.29 -10.18 7.26
N LYS A 54 5.10 -10.62 6.85
CA LYS A 54 4.40 -11.73 7.50
C LYS A 54 5.12 -13.06 7.31
N GLU A 55 5.69 -13.29 6.14
CA GLU A 55 6.52 -14.47 5.89
C GLU A 55 7.79 -14.43 6.74
N GLU A 56 8.50 -13.30 6.79
CA GLU A 56 9.64 -13.09 7.68
C GLU A 56 9.25 -13.30 9.15
N LEU A 57 8.10 -12.77 9.59
CA LEU A 57 7.59 -13.01 10.95
C LEU A 57 7.31 -14.49 11.20
N LYS A 58 6.75 -15.23 10.25
CA LYS A 58 6.58 -16.69 10.39
C LYS A 58 7.92 -17.42 10.47
N GLN A 59 8.93 -16.96 9.73
CA GLN A 59 10.29 -17.51 9.79
C GLN A 59 10.95 -17.21 11.14
N ILE A 60 10.80 -16.00 11.67
CA ILE A 60 11.29 -15.57 12.99
C ILE A 60 10.48 -16.21 14.12
N GLN A 61 9.20 -16.50 13.95
CA GLN A 61 8.40 -17.23 14.93
C GLN A 61 8.67 -18.75 14.91
N ARG A 62 9.59 -19.25 14.06
CA ARG A 62 10.06 -20.63 14.19
C ARG A 62 10.62 -20.84 15.60
N LYS A 63 10.22 -21.95 16.21
CA LYS A 63 10.46 -22.29 17.63
C LYS A 63 11.89 -22.00 18.07
N ASP A 64 12.87 -22.21 17.21
CA ASP A 64 14.29 -21.99 17.48
C ASP A 64 14.64 -20.53 17.84
N TYR A 65 14.02 -19.54 17.21
CA TYR A 65 14.25 -18.13 17.55
C TYR A 65 13.58 -17.75 18.87
N ILE A 66 12.36 -18.24 19.10
CA ILE A 66 11.64 -18.04 20.37
C ILE A 66 12.42 -18.71 21.50
N GLU A 67 12.89 -19.93 21.28
CA GLU A 67 13.71 -20.71 22.21
C GLU A 67 15.05 -20.01 22.49
N ARG A 68 15.72 -19.48 21.46
CA ARG A 68 16.95 -18.70 21.62
C ARG A 68 16.73 -17.43 22.44
N VAL A 69 15.68 -16.64 22.14
CA VAL A 69 15.36 -15.43 22.91
C VAL A 69 14.97 -15.78 24.34
N ALA A 70 14.20 -16.85 24.55
CA ALA A 70 13.84 -17.35 25.87
C ALA A 70 15.09 -17.78 26.68
N ARG A 71 16.07 -18.45 26.06
CA ARG A 71 17.34 -18.81 26.68
C ARG A 71 18.21 -17.58 26.98
N GLU A 72 18.36 -16.66 26.03
CA GLU A 72 19.25 -15.50 26.15
C GLU A 72 18.71 -14.40 27.08
N LYS A 73 17.41 -14.09 27.01
CA LYS A 73 16.79 -12.98 27.75
C LYS A 73 16.13 -13.42 29.05
N LEU A 74 15.54 -14.61 29.08
CA LEU A 74 14.77 -15.09 30.23
C LEU A 74 15.50 -16.22 30.98
N GLY A 75 16.62 -16.74 30.45
CA GLY A 75 17.36 -17.84 31.05
C GLY A 75 16.57 -19.15 31.11
N LEU A 76 15.51 -19.27 30.30
CA LEU A 76 14.63 -20.44 30.29
C LEU A 76 15.33 -21.62 29.64
N ILE A 77 15.16 -22.81 30.22
CA ILE A 77 15.70 -24.09 29.73
C ILE A 77 14.57 -25.12 29.70
N LYS A 78 14.71 -26.17 28.88
CA LYS A 78 13.72 -27.26 28.88
C LYS A 78 13.85 -28.09 30.18
N PRO A 79 12.77 -28.78 30.62
CA PRO A 79 12.77 -29.54 31.89
C PRO A 79 13.87 -30.62 31.99
N ASP A 80 14.36 -31.08 30.85
CA ASP A 80 15.39 -32.10 30.67
C ASP A 80 16.80 -31.54 30.47
N GLU A 81 16.99 -30.22 30.54
CA GLU A 81 18.29 -29.56 30.35
C GLU A 81 18.92 -29.07 31.67
N VAL A 82 20.25 -29.07 31.74
CA VAL A 82 21.01 -28.60 32.91
C VAL A 82 21.83 -27.36 32.54
N LEU A 83 21.66 -26.28 33.30
CA LEU A 83 22.43 -25.03 33.15
C LEU A 83 23.89 -25.23 33.60
N ILE A 84 24.82 -25.24 32.65
CA ILE A 84 26.26 -25.26 32.94
C ILE A 84 26.77 -23.81 33.02
N LYS A 85 26.96 -23.29 34.24
CA LYS A 85 27.67 -22.02 34.46
C LYS A 85 29.17 -22.28 34.53
N ASP A 86 29.88 -21.81 33.51
CA ASP A 86 31.32 -21.92 33.44
C ASP A 86 31.97 -21.03 34.53
N ARG A 87 32.63 -21.66 35.51
CA ARG A 87 33.17 -20.97 36.71
C ARG A 87 34.40 -20.10 36.39
N ASN A 88 34.94 -20.15 35.18
CA ASN A 88 36.20 -19.51 34.82
C ASN A 88 36.05 -18.22 33.99
N LYS A 89 34.82 -17.72 33.79
CA LYS A 89 34.59 -16.46 33.07
C LYS A 89 34.82 -15.27 34.02
N LYS A 90 36.06 -14.75 34.04
CA LYS A 90 36.41 -13.51 34.75
C LYS A 90 35.50 -12.37 34.28
N LYS A 91 34.98 -11.60 35.25
CA LYS A 91 34.20 -10.37 35.02
C LYS A 91 35.03 -9.33 34.28
#